data_AF-A0A2J6XLS1-F1
#
_entry.id   AF-A0A2J6XLS1-F1
#
_cell.length_a   1.000
_cell.length_b   1.000
_cell.length_c   1.000
_cell.angle_alpha   90.00
_cell.angle_beta   90.00
_cell.angle_gamma   90.00
#
_symmetry.space_group_name_H-M   'P 1'
#
loop_
_entity.id
_entity.type
_entity.pdbx_description
1 polymer ?
#
loop_
_entity_poly.entity_id
_entity_poly.type
_entity_poly.pdbx_seq_one_letter_code
_entity_poly.pdbx_strand_id
1 'polypeptide(L)'
;MNDNILRCPYCKSYRLAWSNETGYLVCQNCGAVIQTLIDDNSQYFYEKNKIRHQKNREEVLYYNEDYNMILEDKIRKAIKRGKIIKTNYHGISSISSIIDEKVDKINDNKDFKISYQILNDFPVLKSRTKRNKYAIALYALYRSYGYSKENSILLTSKELKVSKITLKNIIRKHKDLINEYEIKVRKKLLNK
;
A
#
# COMPACT_ATOMS: atom_id res chain seq x y z
N MET A 1 9.97 43.46 -13.08
CA MET A 1 8.67 42.76 -12.94
C MET A 1 7.62 43.70 -13.46
N ASN A 2 7.05 43.42 -14.63
CA ASN A 2 6.01 44.27 -15.21
C ASN A 2 4.69 43.89 -14.55
N ASP A 3 4.27 44.68 -13.57
CA ASP A 3 2.90 44.65 -13.07
C ASP A 3 1.99 45.08 -14.23
N ASN A 4 1.26 44.12 -14.82
CA ASN A 4 0.22 44.38 -15.81
C ASN A 4 -0.94 45.08 -15.10
N ILE A 5 -0.83 46.39 -14.89
CA ILE A 5 -1.92 47.22 -14.40
C ILE A 5 -2.99 47.25 -15.48
N LEU A 6 -4.15 46.66 -15.18
CA LEU A 6 -5.29 46.58 -16.08
C LEU A 6 -5.77 48.00 -16.46
N ARG A 7 -5.93 48.26 -17.76
CA ARG A 7 -6.44 49.54 -18.29
C ARG A 7 -7.54 49.30 -19.30
N CYS A 8 -8.40 50.30 -19.48
CA CYS A 8 -9.36 50.29 -20.57
C CYS A 8 -8.62 50.27 -21.92
N PRO A 9 -8.90 49.30 -22.83
CA PRO A 9 -8.23 49.24 -24.12
C PRO A 9 -8.59 50.42 -25.04
N TYR A 10 -9.76 51.04 -24.82
CA TYR A 10 -10.26 52.12 -25.67
C TYR A 10 -9.72 53.49 -25.26
N CYS A 11 -9.87 53.87 -23.99
CA CYS A 11 -9.48 55.20 -23.51
C CYS A 11 -8.22 55.21 -22.61
N LYS A 12 -7.59 54.05 -22.40
CA LYS A 12 -6.40 53.85 -21.55
C LYS A 12 -6.57 54.28 -20.09
N SER A 13 -7.81 54.57 -19.66
CA SER A 13 -8.13 54.93 -18.28
C SER A 13 -7.98 53.75 -17.33
N TYR A 14 -7.54 54.05 -16.12
CA TYR A 14 -7.49 53.12 -14.99
C TYR A 14 -8.78 53.09 -14.17
N ARG A 15 -9.73 53.99 -14.47
CA ARG A 15 -11.00 54.08 -13.75
C ARG A 15 -11.92 52.97 -14.22
N LEU A 16 -11.71 51.77 -13.67
CA LEU A 16 -12.49 50.58 -13.93
C LEU A 16 -13.34 50.28 -12.70
N ALA A 17 -14.62 49.98 -12.93
CA ALA A 17 -15.57 49.64 -11.87
C ALA A 17 -16.20 48.28 -12.16
N TRP A 18 -16.44 47.54 -11.09
CA TRP A 18 -17.21 46.32 -11.13
C TRP A 18 -18.69 46.65 -10.96
N SER A 19 -19.52 46.16 -11.88
CA SER A 19 -20.97 46.14 -11.70
C SER A 19 -21.39 44.77 -11.18
N ASN A 20 -21.73 44.68 -9.90
CA ASN A 20 -22.20 43.45 -9.26
C ASN A 20 -23.53 42.96 -9.85
N GLU A 21 -24.39 43.88 -10.28
CA GLU A 21 -25.71 43.56 -10.85
C GLU A 21 -25.62 42.91 -12.23
N THR A 22 -24.62 43.30 -13.02
CA THR A 22 -24.51 42.86 -14.42
C THR A 22 -23.35 41.88 -14.65
N GLY A 23 -22.44 41.73 -13.69
CA GLY A 23 -21.30 40.84 -13.80
C GLY A 23 -20.23 41.33 -14.78
N TYR A 24 -20.18 42.64 -15.07
CA TYR A 24 -19.21 43.22 -16.00
C TYR A 24 -18.18 44.10 -15.30
N LEU A 25 -16.96 44.07 -15.84
CA LEU A 25 -15.95 45.11 -15.59
C LEU A 25 -16.13 46.23 -16.62
N VAL A 26 -16.42 47.43 -16.14
CA VAL A 26 -16.76 48.58 -17.00
C VAL A 26 -15.79 49.72 -16.76
N CYS A 27 -15.37 50.41 -17.83
CA CYS A 27 -14.61 51.65 -17.70
C CYS A 27 -15.54 52.81 -17.33
N GLN A 28 -15.31 53.45 -16.19
CA GLN A 28 -16.08 54.61 -15.74
C GLN A 28 -15.91 55.84 -16.64
N ASN A 29 -14.84 55.90 -17.44
CA ASN A 29 -14.54 57.08 -18.25
C ASN A 29 -15.21 57.06 -19.64
N CYS A 30 -15.35 55.87 -20.26
CA CYS A 30 -15.90 55.74 -21.60
C CYS A 30 -17.09 54.76 -21.69
N GLY A 31 -17.49 54.16 -20.57
CA GLY A 31 -18.60 53.20 -20.50
C GLY A 31 -18.30 51.84 -21.15
N ALA A 32 -17.10 51.63 -21.68
CA ALA A 32 -16.76 50.38 -22.36
C ALA A 32 -16.78 49.19 -21.38
N VAL A 33 -17.49 48.12 -21.78
CA VAL A 33 -17.44 46.82 -21.13
C VAL A 33 -16.16 46.11 -21.55
N ILE A 34 -15.31 45.79 -20.59
CA ILE A 34 -13.99 45.22 -20.84
C ILE A 34 -14.04 43.70 -20.80
N GLN A 35 -14.69 43.15 -19.77
CA GLN A 35 -14.71 41.71 -19.53
C GLN A 35 -15.95 41.30 -18.74
N THR A 36 -16.45 40.10 -19.01
CA THR A 36 -17.39 39.38 -18.15
C THR A 36 -16.65 38.79 -16.96
N LEU A 37 -17.10 39.11 -15.76
CA LEU A 37 -16.59 38.51 -14.53
C LEU A 37 -17.49 37.33 -14.16
N ILE A 38 -16.85 36.23 -13.79
CA ILE A 38 -17.52 35.05 -13.24
C ILE A 38 -17.25 35.07 -11.74
N ASP A 39 -18.31 35.00 -10.94
CA ASP A 39 -18.19 34.85 -9.49
C ASP A 39 -17.91 33.38 -9.16
N ASP A 40 -16.62 33.07 -9.02
CA ASP A 40 -16.12 31.75 -8.64
C ASP A 40 -16.50 31.35 -7.20
N ASN A 41 -16.99 32.31 -6.40
CA ASN A 41 -17.44 32.08 -5.02
C ASN A 41 -18.98 31.94 -4.91
N SER A 42 -19.70 32.00 -6.03
CA SER A 42 -21.15 31.88 -6.02
C SER A 42 -21.59 30.49 -5.56
N GLN A 43 -22.52 30.45 -4.60
CA GLN A 43 -23.01 29.22 -3.97
C GLN A 43 -23.58 28.23 -5.01
N TYR A 44 -24.16 28.75 -6.09
CA TYR A 44 -24.64 28.00 -7.24
C TYR A 44 -23.53 27.30 -8.05
N PHE A 45 -22.33 27.91 -8.14
CA PHE A 45 -21.17 27.30 -8.81
C PHE A 45 -20.63 26.11 -8.00
N TYR A 46 -20.58 26.24 -6.68
CA TYR A 46 -20.19 25.14 -5.78
C TYR A 46 -21.16 23.96 -5.83
N GLU A 47 -22.47 24.21 -5.85
CA GLU A 47 -23.48 23.14 -5.90
C GLU A 47 -23.51 22.42 -7.25
N LYS A 48 -23.38 23.15 -8.37
CA LYS A 48 -23.38 22.58 -9.71
C LYS A 48 -22.09 21.81 -10.05
N ASN A 49 -20.95 22.25 -9.51
CA ASN A 49 -19.63 21.63 -9.79
C ASN A 49 -19.20 20.56 -8.79
N LYS A 50 -19.96 20.31 -7.71
CA LYS A 50 -19.75 19.15 -6.82
C LYS A 50 -19.78 17.80 -7.54
N ILE A 51 -20.41 17.74 -8.72
CA ILE A 51 -20.60 16.48 -9.47
C ILE A 51 -19.40 16.16 -10.41
N ARG A 52 -18.45 17.08 -10.67
CA ARG A 52 -17.43 16.85 -11.72
C ARG A 52 -15.95 17.03 -11.36
N HIS A 53 -15.57 17.41 -10.15
CA HIS A 53 -14.15 17.40 -9.74
C HIS A 53 -13.72 16.08 -9.09
N GLN A 54 -13.80 14.98 -9.85
CA GLN A 54 -12.89 13.85 -9.67
C GLN A 54 -11.79 13.96 -10.73
N LYS A 55 -10.70 14.66 -10.39
CA LYS A 55 -9.30 14.30 -10.66
C LYS A 55 -8.41 15.54 -10.69
N ASN A 56 -7.27 15.38 -10.04
CA ASN A 56 -6.09 16.22 -10.03
C ASN A 56 -6.28 17.58 -9.33
N ARG A 57 -6.45 17.53 -8.00
CA ARG A 57 -5.83 18.57 -7.18
C ARG A 57 -4.33 18.37 -7.28
N GLU A 58 -3.63 19.28 -7.94
CA GLU A 58 -2.26 19.57 -7.53
C GLU A 58 -2.36 20.01 -6.08
N GLU A 59 -1.98 19.12 -5.15
CA GLU A 59 -1.96 19.43 -3.74
C GLU A 59 -0.90 20.52 -3.54
N VAL A 60 -1.36 21.75 -3.35
CA VAL A 60 -0.56 22.77 -2.69
C VAL A 60 -0.20 22.17 -1.32
N LEU A 61 1.06 21.73 -1.19
CA LEU A 61 1.63 21.16 0.02
C LEU A 61 1.67 22.23 1.11
N TYR A 62 0.53 22.51 1.72
CA TYR A 62 0.51 23.05 3.08
C TYR A 62 1.11 21.97 3.97
N TYR A 63 2.23 22.32 4.61
CA TYR A 63 2.91 21.48 5.59
C TYR A 63 1.97 21.29 6.79
N ASN A 64 1.00 20.38 6.68
CA ASN A 64 0.08 20.03 7.75
C ASN A 64 0.85 19.14 8.73
N GLU A 65 1.26 19.70 9.87
CA GLU A 65 1.89 18.96 10.96
C GLU A 65 1.06 17.73 11.38
N ASP A 66 -0.27 17.85 11.31
CA ASP A 66 -1.21 16.76 11.56
C ASP A 66 -1.04 15.58 10.60
N TYR A 67 -0.73 15.84 9.33
CA TYR A 67 -0.55 14.79 8.32
C TYR A 67 0.74 14.00 8.59
N ASN A 68 1.82 14.69 8.98
CA ASN A 68 3.06 14.05 9.40
C ASN A 68 2.86 13.20 10.65
N MET A 69 2.11 13.69 11.64
CA MET A 69 1.80 12.92 12.84
C MET A 69 0.98 11.65 12.54
N ILE A 70 -0.02 11.74 11.66
CA ILE A 70 -0.81 10.58 11.21
C ILE A 70 0.06 9.59 10.42
N LEU A 71 0.95 10.10 9.56
CA LEU A 71 1.86 9.29 8.76
C LEU A 71 2.88 8.57 9.65
N GLU A 72 3.47 9.29 10.61
CA GLU A 72 4.38 8.73 11.60
C GLU A 72 3.70 7.65 12.44
N ASP A 73 2.47 7.86 12.90
CA ASP A 73 1.74 6.84 13.66
C ASP A 73 1.44 5.60 12.81
N LYS A 74 1.07 5.77 11.52
CA LYS A 74 0.91 4.66 10.58
C LYS A 74 2.23 3.90 10.36
N ILE A 75 3.35 4.60 10.21
CA ILE A 75 4.69 4.02 10.07
C ILE A 75 5.08 3.27 11.35
N ARG A 76 4.91 3.88 12.52
CA ARG A 76 5.17 3.24 13.83
C ARG A 76 4.33 1.98 14.01
N LYS A 77 3.04 2.01 13.65
CA LYS A 77 2.15 0.83 13.68
C LYS A 77 2.60 -0.24 12.68
N ALA A 78 3.09 0.13 11.51
CA ALA A 78 3.63 -0.80 10.52
C ALA A 78 4.93 -1.47 11.02
N ILE A 79 5.83 -0.69 11.60
CA ILE A 79 7.09 -1.18 12.21
C ILE A 79 6.78 -2.11 13.39
N LYS A 80 5.84 -1.74 14.29
CA LYS A 80 5.36 -2.62 15.38
C LYS A 80 4.80 -3.96 14.86
N ARG A 81 4.23 -3.96 13.65
CA ARG A 81 3.75 -5.18 12.96
C ARG A 81 4.85 -5.94 12.21
N GLY A 82 6.11 -5.53 12.33
CA GLY A 82 7.27 -6.19 11.73
C GLY A 82 7.48 -5.88 10.25
N LYS A 83 6.97 -4.75 9.77
CA LYS A 83 7.26 -4.23 8.42
C LYS A 83 8.54 -3.41 8.44
N ILE A 84 9.37 -3.60 7.42
CA ILE A 84 10.60 -2.87 7.13
C ILE A 84 10.28 -1.93 5.96
N ILE A 85 10.63 -0.66 6.09
CA ILE A 85 10.55 0.30 5.00
C ILE A 85 11.98 0.43 4.45
N LYS A 86 12.19 0.04 3.19
CA LYS A 86 13.46 0.21 2.50
C LYS A 86 13.32 1.33 1.49
N THR A 87 14.20 2.31 1.55
CA THR A 87 14.25 3.40 0.60
C THR A 87 15.47 3.22 -0.29
N ASN A 88 15.26 3.15 -1.61
CA ASN A 88 16.35 3.09 -2.57
C ASN A 88 16.97 4.48 -2.77
N TYR A 89 18.14 4.56 -3.40
CA TYR A 89 18.83 5.83 -3.71
C TYR A 89 17.99 6.83 -4.54
N HIS A 90 16.92 6.38 -5.20
CA HIS A 90 15.99 7.21 -5.95
C HIS A 90 14.76 7.69 -5.13
N GLY A 91 14.78 7.52 -3.80
CA GLY A 91 13.67 7.92 -2.93
C GLY A 91 12.44 6.98 -2.96
N ILE A 92 12.47 5.92 -3.77
CA ILE A 92 11.39 4.94 -3.84
C ILE A 92 11.42 4.09 -2.57
N SER A 93 10.34 4.15 -1.80
CA SER A 93 10.16 3.39 -0.57
C SER A 93 9.36 2.11 -0.83
N SER A 94 9.94 0.97 -0.51
CA SER A 94 9.29 -0.34 -0.57
C SER A 94 9.03 -0.86 0.84
N ILE A 95 7.85 -1.44 1.05
CA ILE A 95 7.46 -2.01 2.33
C ILE A 95 7.60 -3.52 2.24
N SER A 96 8.69 -4.06 2.78
CA SER A 96 8.88 -5.50 2.96
C SER A 96 8.51 -5.89 4.38
N SER A 97 8.20 -7.15 4.64
CA SER A 97 8.20 -7.64 6.02
C SER A 97 9.55 -8.29 6.34
N ILE A 98 9.94 -8.36 7.62
CA ILE A 98 11.09 -9.17 8.09
C ILE A 98 10.99 -10.62 7.55
N ILE A 99 9.78 -11.07 7.32
CA ILE A 99 9.46 -12.40 6.81
C ILE A 99 9.87 -12.51 5.35
N ASP A 100 9.64 -11.49 4.53
CA ASP A 100 9.96 -11.52 3.10
C ASP A 100 11.47 -11.68 2.87
N GLU A 101 12.31 -10.96 3.63
CA GLU A 101 13.77 -11.12 3.55
C GLU A 101 14.27 -12.51 3.93
N LYS A 102 13.68 -13.12 4.95
CA LYS A 102 14.04 -14.47 5.38
C LYS A 102 13.49 -15.55 4.44
N VAL A 103 12.30 -15.31 3.92
CA VAL A 103 11.66 -16.16 2.92
C VAL A 103 12.56 -16.29 1.70
N ASP A 104 13.18 -15.20 1.24
CA ASP A 104 14.06 -15.24 0.08
C ASP A 104 15.28 -16.14 0.32
N LYS A 105 15.92 -16.07 1.51
CA LYS A 105 17.02 -16.98 1.89
C LYS A 105 16.61 -18.45 1.95
N ILE A 106 15.40 -18.74 2.46
CA ILE A 106 14.87 -20.11 2.52
C ILE A 106 14.52 -20.61 1.11
N ASN A 107 14.12 -19.70 0.23
CA ASN A 107 13.72 -20.02 -1.13
C ASN A 107 14.88 -20.58 -1.96
N ASP A 108 16.13 -20.28 -1.62
CA ASP A 108 17.29 -20.83 -2.33
C ASP A 108 17.53 -22.32 -2.04
N ASN A 109 16.96 -22.86 -0.95
CA ASN A 109 17.11 -24.26 -0.59
C ASN A 109 16.30 -25.18 -1.54
N LYS A 110 16.99 -26.10 -2.22
CA LYS A 110 16.40 -27.06 -3.17
C LYS A 110 15.32 -27.95 -2.54
N ASP A 111 15.53 -28.42 -1.32
CA ASP A 111 14.58 -29.30 -0.62
C ASP A 111 13.34 -28.54 -0.16
N PHE A 112 13.52 -27.28 0.25
CA PHE A 112 12.40 -26.40 0.54
C PHE A 112 11.55 -26.15 -0.71
N LYS A 113 12.17 -25.87 -1.87
CA LYS A 113 11.43 -25.70 -3.15
C LYS A 113 10.57 -26.93 -3.47
N ILE A 114 11.11 -28.14 -3.26
CA ILE A 114 10.37 -29.39 -3.46
C ILE A 114 9.16 -29.45 -2.51
N SER A 115 9.39 -29.23 -1.21
CA SER A 115 8.31 -29.22 -0.22
C SER A 115 7.21 -28.21 -0.56
N TYR A 116 7.62 -27.00 -0.96
CA TYR A 116 6.71 -25.91 -1.35
C TYR A 116 5.94 -26.21 -2.64
N GLN A 117 6.56 -26.86 -3.62
CA GLN A 117 5.90 -27.28 -4.86
C GLN A 117 4.80 -28.31 -4.58
N ILE A 118 5.07 -29.32 -3.75
CA ILE A 118 4.10 -30.35 -3.36
C ILE A 118 2.89 -29.73 -2.64
N LEU A 119 3.08 -28.61 -1.92
CA LEU A 119 1.97 -27.91 -1.26
C LEU A 119 0.88 -27.45 -2.25
N ASN A 120 1.20 -27.27 -3.54
CA ASN A 120 0.20 -26.93 -4.55
C ASN A 120 -0.82 -28.04 -4.80
N ASP A 121 -0.47 -29.29 -4.54
CA ASP A 121 -1.35 -30.45 -4.66
C ASP A 121 -2.38 -30.50 -3.50
N PHE A 122 -2.21 -29.66 -2.48
CA PHE A 122 -3.06 -29.56 -1.30
C PHE A 122 -3.69 -28.17 -1.18
N PRO A 123 -4.71 -27.85 -2.00
CA PRO A 123 -5.32 -26.50 -2.03
C PRO A 123 -5.94 -26.08 -0.69
N VAL A 124 -6.42 -27.03 0.12
CA VAL A 124 -6.94 -26.74 1.47
C VAL A 124 -5.82 -26.29 2.43
N LEU A 125 -4.60 -26.82 2.27
CA LEU A 125 -3.42 -26.43 3.06
C LEU A 125 -2.73 -25.19 2.49
N LYS A 126 -3.07 -24.78 1.26
CA LYS A 126 -2.58 -23.58 0.60
C LYS A 126 -3.18 -22.34 1.27
N SER A 127 -2.63 -21.98 2.44
CA SER A 127 -3.05 -20.79 3.20
C SER A 127 -3.06 -19.53 2.33
N ARG A 128 -3.98 -18.59 2.58
CA ARG A 128 -4.06 -17.32 1.84
C ARG A 128 -2.77 -16.50 1.92
N THR A 129 -2.10 -16.50 3.08
CA THR A 129 -0.88 -15.70 3.31
C THR A 129 0.40 -16.43 2.91
N LYS A 130 1.32 -15.73 2.22
CA LYS A 130 2.65 -16.25 1.84
C LYS A 130 3.37 -16.86 3.06
N ARG A 131 3.37 -16.14 4.19
CA ARG A 131 3.97 -16.57 5.47
C ARG A 131 3.53 -17.96 5.92
N ASN A 132 2.23 -18.23 5.93
CA ASN A 132 1.71 -19.51 6.39
C ASN A 132 1.99 -20.63 5.38
N LYS A 133 1.97 -20.35 4.07
CA LYS A 133 2.38 -21.34 3.05
C LYS A 133 3.82 -21.79 3.28
N TYR A 134 4.73 -20.84 3.48
CA TYR A 134 6.14 -21.11 3.78
C TYR A 134 6.29 -21.87 5.10
N ALA A 135 5.50 -21.51 6.12
CA ALA A 135 5.56 -22.18 7.41
C ALA A 135 5.08 -23.63 7.35
N ILE A 136 4.02 -23.92 6.59
CA ILE A 136 3.53 -25.29 6.37
C ILE A 136 4.59 -26.11 5.60
N ALA A 137 5.18 -25.53 4.55
CA ALA A 137 6.20 -26.20 3.75
C ALA A 137 7.48 -26.48 4.54
N LEU A 138 7.95 -25.51 5.32
CA LEU A 138 9.15 -25.66 6.14
C LEU A 138 8.91 -26.64 7.31
N TYR A 139 7.71 -26.63 7.89
CA TYR A 139 7.30 -27.63 8.89
C TYR A 139 7.38 -29.04 8.32
N ALA A 140 6.76 -29.29 7.15
CA ALA A 140 6.79 -30.62 6.53
C ALA A 140 8.20 -31.04 6.10
N LEU A 141 9.04 -30.09 5.70
CA LEU A 141 10.44 -30.36 5.41
C LEU A 141 11.17 -30.88 6.67
N TYR A 142 11.06 -30.22 7.81
CA TYR A 142 11.66 -30.73 9.06
C TYR A 142 11.07 -32.09 9.46
N ARG A 143 9.76 -32.30 9.29
CA ARG A 143 9.15 -33.61 9.54
C ARG A 143 9.73 -34.70 8.64
N SER A 144 10.03 -34.38 7.39
CA SER A 144 10.64 -35.31 6.43
C SER A 144 12.08 -35.71 6.81
N TYR A 145 12.83 -34.81 7.44
CA TYR A 145 14.15 -35.09 8.00
C TYR A 145 14.10 -35.87 9.33
N GLY A 146 12.91 -36.22 9.83
CA GLY A 146 12.73 -37.04 11.03
C GLY A 146 12.60 -36.27 12.33
N TYR A 147 12.58 -34.93 12.32
CA TYR A 147 12.35 -34.15 13.54
C TYR A 147 10.96 -34.41 14.13
N SER A 148 10.84 -34.44 15.45
CA SER A 148 9.55 -34.55 16.14
C SER A 148 8.60 -33.41 15.77
N LYS A 149 7.29 -33.59 16.01
CA LYS A 149 6.28 -32.54 15.71
C LYS A 149 6.60 -31.23 16.45
N GLU A 150 6.94 -31.31 17.73
CA GLU A 150 7.24 -30.13 18.55
C GLU A 150 8.53 -29.43 18.10
N ASN A 151 9.58 -30.19 17.78
CA ASN A 151 10.83 -29.61 17.26
C ASN A 151 10.63 -28.98 15.88
N SER A 152 9.84 -29.60 15.01
CA SER A 152 9.51 -29.04 13.70
C SER A 152 8.75 -27.72 13.83
N ILE A 153 7.80 -27.64 14.78
CA ILE A 153 7.09 -26.39 15.10
C ILE A 153 8.07 -25.34 15.64
N LEU A 154 8.95 -25.72 16.56
CA LEU A 154 9.93 -24.83 17.17
C LEU A 154 10.88 -24.21 16.13
N LEU A 155 11.47 -25.05 15.27
CA LEU A 155 12.41 -24.62 14.23
C LEU A 155 11.73 -23.73 13.20
N THR A 156 10.56 -24.14 12.69
CA THR A 156 9.77 -23.33 11.76
C THR A 156 9.40 -21.97 12.36
N SER A 157 8.99 -21.96 13.63
CA SER A 157 8.63 -20.75 14.36
C SER A 157 9.82 -19.80 14.50
N LYS A 158 11.01 -20.32 14.85
CA LYS A 158 12.24 -19.54 14.97
C LYS A 158 12.69 -18.98 13.62
N GLU A 159 12.66 -19.80 12.57
CA GLU A 159 13.07 -19.40 11.23
C GLU A 159 12.18 -18.28 10.68
N LEU A 160 10.87 -18.51 10.58
CA LEU A 160 9.92 -17.61 9.93
C LEU A 160 9.31 -16.55 10.87
N LYS A 161 9.73 -16.55 12.15
CA LYS A 161 9.16 -15.73 13.23
C LYS A 161 7.62 -15.85 13.30
N VAL A 162 7.10 -17.06 13.07
CA VAL A 162 5.66 -17.37 13.15
C VAL A 162 5.33 -17.84 14.56
N SER A 163 4.17 -17.46 15.09
CA SER A 163 3.73 -17.94 16.41
C SER A 163 3.56 -19.46 16.41
N LYS A 164 4.13 -20.13 17.43
CA LYS A 164 3.98 -21.58 17.65
C LYS A 164 2.51 -21.97 17.76
N ILE A 165 1.70 -21.14 18.41
CA ILE A 165 0.26 -21.40 18.62
C ILE A 165 -0.47 -21.39 17.28
N THR A 166 -0.16 -20.43 16.40
CA THR A 166 -0.73 -20.38 15.05
C THR A 166 -0.37 -21.64 14.26
N LEU A 167 0.89 -22.07 14.31
CA LEU A 167 1.32 -23.30 13.62
C LEU A 167 0.61 -24.54 14.17
N LYS A 168 0.53 -24.67 15.50
CA LYS A 168 -0.19 -25.75 16.18
C LYS A 168 -1.66 -25.79 15.78
N ASN A 169 -2.33 -24.64 15.69
CA ASN A 169 -3.72 -24.56 15.29
C ASN A 169 -3.95 -24.99 13.84
N ILE A 170 -3.06 -24.58 12.92
CA ILE A 170 -3.11 -25.04 11.52
C ILE A 170 -2.93 -26.55 11.45
N ILE A 171 -1.92 -27.08 12.15
CA ILE A 171 -1.60 -28.52 12.18
C ILE A 171 -2.77 -29.32 12.76
N ARG A 172 -3.34 -28.86 13.86
CA ARG A 172 -4.47 -29.54 14.52
C ARG A 172 -5.73 -29.51 13.66
N LYS A 173 -6.03 -28.38 13.02
CA LYS A 173 -7.24 -28.21 12.20
C LYS A 173 -7.23 -29.08 10.94
N HIS A 174 -6.06 -29.32 10.35
CA HIS A 174 -5.90 -30.07 9.11
C HIS A 174 -4.99 -31.30 9.28
N LYS A 175 -5.12 -32.01 10.41
CA LYS A 175 -4.21 -33.08 10.82
C LYS A 175 -4.00 -34.14 9.75
N ASP A 176 -5.08 -34.66 9.15
CA ASP A 176 -4.98 -35.80 8.22
C ASP A 176 -4.34 -35.39 6.89
N LEU A 177 -4.74 -34.24 6.35
CA LEU A 177 -4.13 -33.65 5.16
C LEU A 177 -2.65 -33.33 5.37
N ILE A 178 -2.28 -32.85 6.56
CA ILE A 178 -0.88 -32.54 6.87
C ILE A 178 -0.07 -33.83 6.99
N ASN A 179 -0.61 -34.90 7.56
CA ASN A 179 0.07 -36.20 7.58
C ASN A 179 0.27 -36.73 6.14
N GLU A 180 -0.72 -36.64 5.26
CA GLU A 180 -0.60 -37.05 3.86
C GLU A 180 0.47 -36.21 3.13
N TYR A 181 0.45 -34.90 3.35
CA TYR A 181 1.45 -33.97 2.83
C TYR A 181 2.86 -34.31 3.33
N GLU A 182 3.06 -34.54 4.63
CA GLU A 182 4.34 -34.97 5.23
C GLU A 182 4.86 -36.24 4.55
N ILE A 183 4.00 -37.22 4.29
CA ILE A 183 4.37 -38.48 3.63
C ILE A 183 4.80 -38.22 2.18
N LYS A 184 4.05 -37.41 1.41
CA LYS A 184 4.42 -37.08 0.02
C LYS A 184 5.75 -36.34 -0.06
N VAL A 185 5.98 -35.37 0.83
CA VAL A 185 7.25 -34.65 0.93
C VAL A 185 8.40 -35.61 1.23
N ARG A 186 8.24 -36.48 2.24
CA ARG A 186 9.26 -37.46 2.61
C ARG A 186 9.58 -38.44 1.48
N LYS A 187 8.57 -38.99 0.80
CA LYS A 187 8.78 -39.89 -0.35
C LYS A 187 9.57 -39.19 -1.46
N LYS A 188 9.23 -37.95 -1.79
CA LYS A 188 9.89 -37.22 -2.89
C LYS A 188 11.32 -36.78 -2.56
N LEU A 189 11.65 -36.60 -1.29
CA LEU A 189 13.01 -36.30 -0.85
C LEU A 189 13.89 -37.55 -0.72
N LEU A 190 13.31 -38.70 -0.35
CA LEU A 190 14.04 -39.96 -0.23
C LEU A 190 14.23 -40.70 -1.57
N ASN A 191 13.34 -40.48 -2.54
CA ASN A 191 13.47 -41.03 -3.90
C ASN A 191 14.38 -40.16 -4.80
N LYS A 192 15.32 -39.42 -4.20
CA LYS A 192 16.36 -38.66 -4.92
C LYS A 192 17.57 -39.52 -5.20
#